data_AF-A0A7J4I4E2-F1
#
_entry.id   AF-A0A7J4I4E2-F1
#
_cell.length_a   1.000
_cell.length_b   1.000
_cell.length_c   1.000
_cell.angle_alpha   90.00
_cell.angle_beta   90.00
_cell.angle_gamma   90.00
#
_symmetry.space_group_name_H-M   'P 1'
#
loop_
_entity.id
_entity.type
_entity.pdbx_description
1 polymer ?
#
loop_
_entity_poly.entity_id
_entity_poly.type
_entity_poly.pdbx_seq_one_letter_code
_entity_poly.pdbx_strand_id
1 'polypeptide(L)' 'MKEYSVKENTIIINQDLKTDLDYVEFYAKKLLENNNFFVDQKKLINSQLKSSKTLFSRMFGKKKFKKEARIYLKKRNII' A
#
# COMPACT_ATOMS: atom_id res chain seq x y z
N MET A 1 -9.85 -23.61 16.01
CA MET A 1 -8.49 -23.27 16.49
C MET A 1 -8.07 -21.97 15.83
N LYS A 2 -7.43 -21.02 16.52
CA LYS A 2 -6.93 -19.81 15.84
C LYS A 2 -5.75 -20.22 14.95
N GLU A 3 -5.84 -19.96 13.65
CA GLU A 3 -4.83 -20.32 12.62
C GLU A 3 -3.50 -19.55 12.74
N TYR A 4 -3.37 -18.71 13.77
CA TYR A 4 -2.19 -17.90 14.05
C TYR A 4 -2.20 -17.46 15.51
N SER A 5 -1.02 -17.09 16.02
CA SER A 5 -0.85 -16.45 17.32
C SER A 5 -0.11 -15.13 17.16
N VAL A 6 -0.45 -14.15 18.00
CA VAL A 6 0.25 -12.87 18.07
C VAL A 6 1.10 -12.90 19.33
N LYS A 7 2.41 -12.76 19.20
CA LYS A 7 3.34 -12.58 20.33
C LYS A 7 4.04 -11.24 20.16
N GLU A 8 3.86 -10.36 21.13
CA GLU A 8 4.34 -8.98 21.08
C GLU A 8 3.84 -8.28 19.80
N ASN A 9 4.74 -7.98 18.85
CA ASN A 9 4.44 -7.38 17.54
C ASN A 9 4.60 -8.35 16.36
N THR A 10 4.74 -9.65 16.63
CA THR A 10 4.98 -10.66 15.59
C THR A 10 3.76 -11.56 15.42
N ILE A 11 3.34 -11.75 14.16
CA ILE A 11 2.29 -12.71 13.79
C ILE A 11 2.97 -14.04 13.46
N ILE A 12 2.71 -15.04 14.29
CA ILE A 12 3.12 -16.42 14.03
C ILE A 12 1.96 -17.10 13.32
N ILE A 13 2.15 -17.34 12.03
CA ILE A 13 1.18 -18.04 11.19
C ILE A 13 1.33 -19.54 11.48
N ASN A 14 0.29 -20.16 12.02
CA ASN A 14 0.28 -21.60 12.32
C ASN A 14 -0.21 -22.42 11.11
N GLN A 15 -0.14 -21.83 9.92
CA GLN A 15 -0.54 -22.39 8.64
C GLN A 15 0.70 -22.49 7.75
N ASP A 16 0.80 -23.61 7.04
CA ASP A 16 1.93 -23.95 6.18
C ASP A 16 1.80 -23.18 4.86
N LEU A 17 2.32 -21.94 4.84
CA LEU A 17 2.35 -21.09 3.64
C LEU A 17 3.55 -21.49 2.77
N LYS A 18 3.30 -22.03 1.58
CA LYS A 18 4.35 -22.62 0.73
C LYS A 18 4.64 -21.78 -0.50
N THR A 19 3.70 -20.93 -0.89
CA THR A 19 3.77 -20.11 -2.09
C THR A 19 3.54 -18.64 -1.76
N ASP A 20 4.10 -17.74 -2.58
CA ASP A 20 3.89 -16.30 -2.45
C ASP A 20 2.39 -15.93 -2.48
N LEU A 21 1.58 -16.70 -3.21
CA LEU A 21 0.14 -16.51 -3.29
C LEU A 21 -0.55 -16.75 -1.94
N ASP A 22 -0.09 -17.74 -1.16
CA ASP A 22 -0.66 -18.07 0.14
C ASP A 22 -0.49 -16.91 1.12
N TYR A 23 0.66 -16.21 1.07
CA TYR A 23 0.89 -15.01 1.87
C TYR A 23 -0.03 -13.85 1.46
N VAL A 24 -0.27 -13.68 0.16
CA VAL A 24 -1.19 -12.65 -0.36
C VAL A 24 -2.62 -12.96 0.07
N GLU A 25 -3.07 -14.20 -0.03
CA GLU A 25 -4.41 -14.61 0.41
C GLU A 25 -4.58 -14.45 1.92
N PHE A 26 -3.58 -14.85 2.72
CA PHE A 26 -3.59 -14.66 4.16
C PHE A 26 -3.72 -13.17 4.52
N TYR A 27 -2.91 -12.32 3.87
CA TYR A 27 -2.97 -10.88 4.05
C TYR A 27 -4.35 -10.31 3.70
N ALA A 28 -4.92 -10.73 2.55
CA ALA A 28 -6.23 -10.27 2.09
C ALA A 28 -7.36 -10.68 3.05
N LYS A 29 -7.35 -11.92 3.53
CA LYS A 29 -8.31 -12.40 4.55
C LYS A 29 -8.21 -11.59 5.84
N LYS A 30 -7.00 -11.33 6.32
CA LYS A 30 -6.80 -10.54 7.55
C LYS A 30 -7.25 -9.09 7.40
N LEU A 31 -7.04 -8.49 6.23
CA LEU A 31 -7.50 -7.13 5.96
C LEU A 31 -9.03 -7.02 6.06
N LEU A 32 -9.76 -8.04 5.61
CA LEU A 32 -11.22 -8.12 5.70
C LEU A 32 -11.70 -8.37 7.14
N GLU A 33 -11.06 -9.29 7.86
CA GLU A 33 -11.51 -9.71 9.20
C GLU A 33 -11.17 -8.70 10.30
N ASN A 34 -10.00 -8.07 10.25
CA ASN A 34 -9.57 -7.13 11.27
C ASN A 34 -8.60 -6.08 10.71
N ASN A 35 -9.15 -4.95 10.31
CA ASN A 35 -8.41 -3.83 9.73
C ASN A 35 -7.48 -3.13 10.75
N ASN A 36 -7.61 -3.40 12.06
CA ASN A 36 -6.76 -2.78 13.07
C ASN A 36 -5.29 -3.21 12.95
N PHE A 37 -5.03 -4.43 12.46
CA PHE A 37 -3.67 -4.90 12.20
C PHE A 37 -2.94 -4.10 11.12
N PHE A 38 -3.69 -3.43 10.24
CA PHE A 38 -3.15 -2.69 9.11
C PHE A 38 -3.13 -1.19 9.35
N VAL A 39 -3.40 -0.72 10.58
CA VAL A 39 -3.46 0.70 10.90
C VAL A 39 -2.14 1.41 10.59
N ASP A 40 -1.01 0.80 10.93
CA ASP A 40 0.29 1.43 10.69
C ASP A 40 0.69 1.38 9.21
N GLN A 41 0.38 0.30 8.50
CA GLN A 41 0.54 0.24 7.05
C GLN A 41 -0.36 1.26 6.33
N LYS A 42 -1.59 1.43 6.80
CA LYS A 42 -2.52 2.45 6.30
C LYS A 42 -1.99 3.86 6.57
N LYS A 43 -1.41 4.12 7.74
CA LYS A 43 -0.74 5.40 8.04
C LYS A 43 0.42 5.64 7.07
N LEU A 44 1.25 4.63 6.80
CA LEU A 44 2.37 4.72 5.86
C LEU A 44 1.88 5.03 4.45
N ILE A 45 0.91 4.27 3.93
CA ILE A 45 0.30 4.49 2.61
C ILE A 45 -0.30 5.90 2.51
N ASN A 46 -1.02 6.35 3.54
CA ASN A 46 -1.60 7.69 3.57
C ASN A 46 -0.53 8.79 3.60
N SER A 47 0.56 8.58 4.32
CA SER A 47 1.70 9.49 4.35
C SER A 47 2.35 9.60 2.96
N GLN A 48 2.56 8.47 2.29
CA GLN A 48 3.10 8.41 0.93
C GLN A 48 2.16 9.08 -0.08
N LEU A 49 0.85 8.85 0.01
CA LEU A 49 -0.16 9.49 -0.85
C LEU A 49 -0.17 11.01 -0.64
N LYS A 50 -0.16 11.48 0.61
CA LYS A 50 -0.13 12.91 0.94
C LYS A 50 1.15 13.59 0.43
N SER A 51 2.28 12.93 0.61
CA SER A 51 3.59 13.40 0.16
C SER A 51 3.64 13.47 -1.38
N SER A 52 3.22 12.42 -2.05
CA SER A 52 3.12 12.35 -3.51
C SER A 52 2.19 13.41 -4.06
N LYS A 53 1.00 13.58 -3.47
CA LYS A 53 0.05 14.62 -3.87
C LYS A 53 0.64 16.02 -3.74
N THR A 54 1.37 16.29 -2.65
CA THR A 54 2.07 17.57 -2.46
C THR A 54 3.14 17.78 -3.51
N LEU A 55 3.99 16.78 -3.73
CA LEU A 55 5.06 16.82 -4.72
C LEU A 55 4.51 17.09 -6.12
N PHE A 56 3.55 16.28 -6.57
CA PHE A 56 2.97 16.45 -7.91
C PHE A 56 2.17 17.73 -8.06
N SER A 57 1.52 18.21 -6.99
CA SER A 57 0.85 19.52 -7.02
C SER A 57 1.85 20.68 -7.17
N ARG A 58 3.04 20.57 -6.58
CA ARG A 58 4.13 21.55 -6.76
C ARG A 58 4.74 21.45 -8.16
N MET A 59 4.90 20.24 -8.70
CA MET A 59 5.49 20.01 -10.03
C MET A 59 4.57 20.43 -11.18
N PHE A 60 3.27 20.15 -11.08
CA PHE A 60 2.32 20.25 -12.20
C PHE A 60 1.24 21.31 -12.01
N GLY A 61 1.12 21.88 -10.82
CA GLY A 61 0.06 22.83 -10.47
C GLY A 61 -1.34 22.20 -10.42
N LYS A 62 -2.32 22.94 -9.85
CA LYS A 62 -3.70 22.44 -9.70
C LYS A 62 -4.54 22.51 -10.97
N LYS A 63 -4.42 23.59 -11.75
CA LYS A 63 -5.29 23.85 -12.92
C LYS A 63 -4.96 23.01 -14.16
N LYS A 64 -3.69 22.61 -14.34
CA LYS A 64 -3.21 21.91 -15.55
C LYS A 64 -2.55 20.56 -15.25
N PHE A 65 -2.79 19.99 -14.07
CA PHE A 65 -2.15 18.78 -13.58
C PHE A 65 -2.03 17.67 -14.64
N LYS A 66 -3.16 17.28 -15.26
CA LYS A 66 -3.19 16.19 -16.25
C LYS A 66 -2.32 16.49 -17.48
N LYS A 67 -2.31 17.74 -17.96
CA LYS A 67 -1.53 18.15 -19.12
C LYS A 67 -0.04 18.08 -18.82
N GLU A 68 0.39 18.67 -17.71
CA GLU A 68 1.80 18.71 -17.31
C GLU A 68 2.33 17.33 -16.91
N ALA A 69 1.52 16.52 -16.22
CA ALA A 69 1.86 15.14 -15.90
C ALA A 69 2.06 14.30 -17.18
N ARG A 70 1.19 14.47 -18.20
CA ARG A 70 1.32 13.75 -19.47
C ARG A 70 2.57 14.17 -20.24
N ILE A 71 2.92 15.46 -20.22
CA ILE A 71 4.17 15.97 -20.79
C ILE A 71 5.38 15.35 -20.07
N TYR A 72 5.34 15.29 -18.74
CA TYR A 72 6.41 14.69 -17.93
C TYR A 72 6.61 13.20 -18.23
N LEU A 73 5.52 12.42 -18.30
CA LEU A 73 5.58 10.98 -18.56
C LEU A 73 6.13 10.69 -19.97
N LYS A 74 5.70 11.46 -20.98
CA LYS A 74 6.27 11.37 -22.34
C LYS A 74 7.77 11.65 -22.37
N LYS A 75 8.24 12.68 -21.66
CA LYS A 75 9.67 13.00 -21.56
C LYS A 75 10.50 11.90 -20.89
N ARG A 76 9.86 11.03 -20.10
CA ARG A 76 10.51 9.93 -19.37
C ARG A 76 10.35 8.58 -20.08
N ASN A 77 9.75 8.52 -21.27
CA ASN A 77 9.43 7.29 -22.00
C ASN A 77 8.64 6.26 -21.16
N ILE A 78 7.76 6.74 -20.27
CA ILE A 78 6.86 5.88 -19.50
C ILE A 78 5.57 5.62 -20.30
N ILE A 79 5.16 6.58 -21.13
CA ILE A 79 4.01 6.54 -22.05
C ILE A 79 4.34 7.22 -23.38
#